data_AF-A0A382GAD8-F1
#
_entry.id   AF-A0A382GAD8-F1
#
_cell.length_a   1.000
_cell.length_b   1.000
_cell.length_c   1.000
_cell.angle_alpha   90.00
_cell.angle_beta   90.00
_cell.angle_gamma   90.00
#
_symmetry.space_group_name_H-M   'P 1'
#
loop_
_entity.id
_entity.type
_entity.pdbx_description
1 polymer ?
#
loop_
_entity_poly.entity_id
_entity_poly.type
_entity_poly.pdbx_seq_one_letter_code
_entity_poly.pdbx_strand_id
1 'polypeptide(L)'
;MKKILPALLYSLTFLIGGEISVSISEDLVNEYLNLIGNYQIMTGKKGDQATWTINNPRVKFQYGKAVFLTTILFKKGKTDIKKDIKRNIDVEYNSNKNTLKLVITDSLIKMERRGNVLGKIDLGSIYQSGLIFPGPKPSIDSFKLKTKRGRVKIRISTRKSYVYFEKDVIRFALDLEYE
;
A
#
# COMPACT_ATOMS: atom_id res chain seq x y z
N MET A 1 -51.67 -0.43 -39.76
CA MET A 1 -51.24 -1.35 -38.66
C MET A 1 -49.86 -0.94 -38.18
N LYS A 2 -49.73 -0.22 -37.05
CA LYS A 2 -48.45 0.09 -36.42
C LYS A 2 -48.31 -0.80 -35.18
N LYS A 3 -47.40 -1.77 -35.22
CA LYS A 3 -47.04 -2.60 -34.06
C LYS A 3 -46.18 -1.73 -33.13
N ILE A 4 -46.72 -1.38 -31.98
CA ILE A 4 -45.95 -0.74 -30.90
C ILE A 4 -45.33 -1.89 -30.10
N LEU A 5 -44.01 -2.02 -30.18
CA LEU A 5 -43.24 -2.98 -29.41
C LEU A 5 -43.13 -2.45 -27.97
N PRO A 6 -43.56 -3.19 -26.93
CA PRO A 6 -43.35 -2.73 -25.56
C PRO A 6 -41.86 -2.89 -25.21
N ALA A 7 -41.18 -1.77 -24.99
CA ALA A 7 -39.84 -1.75 -24.44
C ALA A 7 -39.91 -2.26 -22.99
N LEU A 8 -39.40 -3.47 -22.77
CA LEU A 8 -39.31 -4.08 -21.44
C LEU A 8 -38.15 -3.41 -20.68
N LEU A 9 -38.47 -2.41 -19.86
CA LEU A 9 -37.54 -1.83 -18.90
C LEU A 9 -37.29 -2.84 -17.77
N TYR A 10 -36.21 -3.62 -17.88
CA TYR A 10 -35.67 -4.37 -16.75
C TYR A 10 -35.07 -3.38 -15.75
N SER A 11 -35.81 -3.05 -14.69
CA SER A 11 -35.23 -2.41 -13.52
C SER A 11 -34.32 -3.42 -12.82
N LEU A 12 -33.01 -3.39 -13.08
CA LEU A 12 -32.03 -4.03 -12.21
C LEU A 12 -32.02 -3.27 -10.89
N THR A 13 -32.63 -3.85 -9.86
CA THR A 13 -32.49 -3.36 -8.49
C THR A 13 -31.15 -3.87 -7.96
N PHE A 14 -30.11 -3.05 -8.07
CA PHE A 14 -28.86 -3.30 -7.37
C PHE A 14 -29.08 -3.12 -5.87
N LEU A 15 -28.80 -4.15 -5.07
CA LEU A 15 -28.77 -4.01 -3.63
C LEU A 15 -27.44 -3.35 -3.25
N ILE A 16 -27.49 -2.25 -2.51
CA ILE A 16 -26.30 -1.62 -1.93
C ILE A 16 -25.63 -2.67 -1.04
N GLY A 17 -24.40 -3.06 -1.39
CA GLY A 17 -23.68 -4.09 -0.68
C GLY A 17 -22.96 -3.59 0.57
N GLY A 18 -22.47 -4.55 1.36
CA GLY A 18 -21.61 -4.27 2.51
C GLY A 18 -20.15 -4.07 2.10
N GLU A 19 -19.40 -3.38 2.95
CA GLU A 19 -17.95 -3.21 2.80
C GLU A 19 -17.22 -4.37 3.49
N ILE A 20 -16.22 -4.97 2.82
CA ILE A 20 -15.25 -5.87 3.45
C ILE A 20 -13.87 -5.21 3.48
N SER A 21 -13.11 -5.37 4.56
CA SER A 21 -11.82 -4.69 4.71
C SER A 21 -10.75 -5.52 5.39
N VAL A 22 -9.49 -5.17 5.10
CA VAL A 22 -8.31 -5.57 5.85
C VAL A 22 -7.69 -4.31 6.46
N SER A 23 -7.20 -4.42 7.69
CA SER A 23 -6.51 -3.36 8.41
C SER A 23 -5.08 -3.78 8.70
N ILE A 24 -4.12 -2.90 8.38
CA ILE A 24 -2.69 -3.07 8.65
C ILE A 24 -2.31 -2.06 9.73
N SER A 25 -1.93 -2.54 10.91
CA SER A 25 -1.57 -1.67 12.03
C SER A 25 -0.18 -1.07 11.88
N GLU A 26 0.02 0.12 12.45
CA GLU A 26 1.32 0.78 12.58
C GLU A 26 2.32 -0.12 13.32
N ASP A 27 1.88 -0.77 14.39
CA ASP A 27 2.71 -1.66 15.20
C ASP A 27 3.26 -2.83 14.39
N LEU A 28 2.43 -3.48 13.57
CA LEU A 28 2.87 -4.58 12.70
C LEU A 28 3.99 -4.16 11.75
N VAL A 29 3.83 -2.97 11.14
CA VAL A 29 4.83 -2.44 10.21
C VAL A 29 6.09 -2.00 10.96
N ASN A 30 5.96 -1.43 12.15
CA ASN A 30 7.11 -1.07 12.98
C ASN A 30 7.86 -2.29 13.52
N GLU A 31 7.17 -3.36 13.91
CA GLU A 31 7.79 -4.64 14.26
C GLU A 31 8.59 -5.20 13.09
N TYR A 32 8.00 -5.21 11.89
CA TYR A 32 8.70 -5.60 10.67
C TYR A 32 9.98 -4.76 10.42
N LEU A 33 9.89 -3.43 10.55
CA LEU A 33 11.05 -2.55 10.37
C LEU A 33 12.11 -2.75 11.44
N ASN A 34 11.72 -3.04 12.68
CA ASN A 34 12.64 -3.36 13.77
C ASN A 34 13.38 -4.67 13.53
N LEU A 35 12.73 -5.67 12.92
CA LEU A 35 13.37 -6.93 12.54
C LEU A 35 14.46 -6.73 11.48
N ILE A 36 14.25 -5.83 10.51
CA ILE A 36 15.30 -5.45 9.56
C ILE A 36 16.38 -4.62 10.27
N GLY A 37 15.93 -3.68 11.10
CA GLY A 37 16.78 -2.85 11.93
C GLY A 37 17.59 -1.79 11.17
N ASN A 38 18.59 -1.26 11.87
CA ASN A 38 19.55 -0.34 11.29
C ASN A 38 20.38 -1.05 10.22
N TYR A 39 20.70 -0.35 9.14
CA TYR A 39 21.38 -0.92 7.99
C TYR A 39 22.65 -0.14 7.67
N GLN A 40 23.78 -0.82 7.46
CA GLN A 40 25.03 -0.20 7.03
C GLN A 40 25.53 -0.84 5.75
N ILE A 41 25.85 -0.01 4.76
CA ILE A 41 26.37 -0.46 3.47
C ILE A 41 27.53 0.42 3.01
N MET A 42 28.56 -0.21 2.45
CA MET A 42 29.67 0.46 1.80
C MET A 42 29.46 0.42 0.28
N THR A 43 29.65 1.56 -0.37
CA THR A 43 29.47 1.71 -1.83
C THR A 43 30.70 2.36 -2.45
N GLY A 44 31.00 2.05 -3.72
CA GLY A 44 32.17 2.58 -4.42
C GLY A 44 33.37 1.62 -4.45
N LYS A 45 34.47 2.07 -5.08
CA LYS A 45 35.68 1.26 -5.28
C LYS A 45 36.49 1.17 -3.99
N LYS A 46 37.21 0.07 -3.80
CA LYS A 46 38.15 -0.12 -2.67
C LYS A 46 39.14 1.06 -2.63
N GLY A 47 39.21 1.75 -1.49
CA GLY A 47 40.02 2.97 -1.31
C GLY A 47 39.29 4.31 -1.50
N ASP A 48 38.10 4.33 -2.10
CA ASP A 48 37.22 5.51 -2.24
C ASP A 48 35.76 5.16 -1.90
N GLN A 49 35.57 4.37 -0.84
CA GLN A 49 34.25 3.90 -0.45
C GLN A 49 33.50 4.97 0.33
N ALA A 50 32.19 5.04 0.10
CA ALA A 50 31.26 5.76 0.94
C ALA A 50 30.50 4.78 1.84
N THR A 51 30.45 5.08 3.13
CA THR A 51 29.66 4.36 4.11
C THR A 51 28.32 5.06 4.29
N TRP A 52 27.25 4.30 4.12
CA TRP A 52 25.88 4.69 4.40
C TRP A 52 25.41 3.96 5.65
N THR A 53 24.91 4.70 6.64
CA THR A 53 24.30 4.14 7.83
C THR A 53 22.87 4.66 7.95
N ILE A 54 21.90 3.77 7.88
CA ILE A 54 20.48 4.05 8.02
C ILE A 54 20.06 3.66 9.43
N ASN A 55 19.49 4.61 10.17
CA ASN A 55 19.20 4.48 11.58
C ASN A 55 17.72 4.72 11.88
N ASN A 56 17.19 3.95 12.82
CA ASN A 56 15.84 4.11 13.37
C ASN A 56 14.74 4.17 12.28
N PRO A 57 14.69 3.19 11.35
CA PRO A 57 13.60 3.09 10.38
C PRO A 57 12.29 2.80 11.11
N ARG A 58 11.27 3.63 10.89
CA ARG A 58 9.95 3.46 11.49
C ARG A 58 8.87 4.09 10.63
N VAL A 59 7.62 3.76 10.91
CA VAL A 59 6.45 4.39 10.32
C VAL A 59 5.62 5.14 11.36
N LYS A 60 4.85 6.12 10.87
CA LYS A 60 3.77 6.75 11.62
C LYS A 60 2.55 6.90 10.72
N PHE A 61 1.40 6.42 11.19
CA PHE A 61 0.11 6.50 10.53
C PHE A 61 -0.77 7.51 11.25
N GLN A 62 -1.33 8.42 10.47
CA GLN A 62 -2.22 9.50 10.91
C GLN A 62 -3.39 9.60 9.94
N TYR A 63 -4.43 10.31 10.37
CA TYR A 63 -5.57 10.58 9.49
C TYR A 63 -5.13 11.22 8.18
N GLY A 64 -5.49 10.57 7.07
CA GLY A 64 -5.17 11.01 5.71
C GLY A 64 -3.72 10.77 5.25
N LYS A 65 -2.84 10.20 6.10
CA LYS A 65 -1.42 10.02 5.72
C LYS A 65 -0.68 8.95 6.52
N ALA A 66 0.09 8.13 5.81
CA ALA A 66 1.14 7.29 6.38
C ALA A 66 2.53 7.79 5.96
N VAL A 67 3.51 7.73 6.87
CA VAL A 67 4.89 8.13 6.58
C VAL A 67 5.91 7.14 7.06
N PHE A 68 6.95 6.93 6.26
CA PHE A 68 8.21 6.31 6.64
C PHE A 68 9.21 7.37 7.12
N LEU A 69 9.92 7.07 8.20
CA LEU A 69 10.86 7.94 8.90
C LEU A 69 12.17 7.21 9.15
N THR A 70 13.30 7.83 8.85
CA THR A 70 14.63 7.32 9.19
C THR A 70 15.66 8.43 9.19
N THR A 71 16.82 8.20 9.80
CA THR A 71 17.99 9.08 9.72
C THR A 71 19.09 8.39 8.93
N ILE A 72 19.64 9.04 7.92
CA ILE A 72 20.76 8.51 7.13
C ILE A 72 22.02 9.32 7.42
N LEU A 73 23.10 8.61 7.72
CA LEU A 73 24.47 9.14 7.79
C LEU A 73 25.23 8.68 6.55
N PHE A 74 25.94 9.61 5.91
CA PHE A 74 26.77 9.37 4.75
C PHE A 74 28.18 9.85 5.05
N LYS A 75 29.16 8.94 5.00
CA LYS A 75 30.58 9.24 5.21
C LYS A 75 31.39 8.86 3.99
N LYS A 76 32.13 9.81 3.41
CA LYS A 76 33.08 9.59 2.31
C LYS A 76 34.30 10.49 2.48
N GLY A 77 35.46 9.91 2.80
CA GLY A 77 36.68 10.67 3.11
C GLY A 77 36.44 11.67 4.25
N LYS A 78 36.67 12.97 4.01
CA LYS A 78 36.40 14.07 4.97
C LYS A 78 34.96 14.59 4.93
N THR A 79 34.08 14.01 4.11
CA THR A 79 32.68 14.42 4.02
C THR A 79 31.84 13.55 4.94
N ASP A 80 31.08 14.21 5.82
CA ASP A 80 30.07 13.60 6.68
C ASP A 80 28.76 14.39 6.51
N ILE A 81 27.67 13.69 6.17
CA ILE A 81 26.35 14.28 5.95
C ILE A 81 25.32 13.46 6.72
N LYS A 82 24.58 14.14 7.59
CA LYS A 82 23.38 13.60 8.25
C LYS A 82 22.14 14.15 7.57
N LYS A 83 21.17 13.28 7.28
CA LYS A 83 19.89 13.67 6.68
C LYS A 83 18.74 12.88 7.32
N ASP A 84 17.76 13.60 7.85
CA ASP A 84 16.50 13.00 8.27
C ASP A 84 15.57 12.86 7.07
N ILE A 85 15.00 11.66 6.91
CA ILE A 85 14.17 11.28 5.79
C ILE A 85 12.75 11.09 6.26
N LYS A 86 11.83 11.72 5.53
CA LYS A 86 10.39 11.54 5.64
C LYS A 86 9.84 11.27 4.25
N ARG A 87 9.15 10.15 4.08
CA ARG A 87 8.52 9.74 2.81
C ARG A 87 7.10 9.25 3.08
N ASN A 88 6.20 9.43 2.12
CA ASN A 88 4.85 8.91 2.26
C ASN A 88 4.86 7.40 2.04
N ILE A 89 3.83 6.74 2.56
CA ILE A 89 3.54 5.34 2.26
C ILE A 89 2.21 5.30 1.51
N ASP A 90 2.25 4.72 0.33
CA ASP A 90 1.08 4.42 -0.50
C ASP A 90 0.73 2.94 -0.42
N VAL A 91 -0.50 2.60 -0.83
CA VAL A 91 -1.00 1.23 -0.90
C VAL A 91 -1.25 0.86 -2.36
N GLU A 92 -0.52 -0.12 -2.86
CA GLU A 92 -0.77 -0.73 -4.16
C GLU A 92 -1.61 -2.01 -3.99
N TYR A 93 -2.75 -2.08 -4.65
CA TYR A 93 -3.60 -3.29 -4.67
C TYR A 93 -3.46 -4.05 -5.98
N ASN A 94 -3.11 -5.33 -5.90
CA ASN A 94 -3.17 -6.26 -7.01
C ASN A 94 -4.44 -7.12 -6.87
N SER A 95 -5.47 -6.81 -7.64
CA SER A 95 -6.75 -7.53 -7.61
C SER A 95 -6.65 -8.99 -8.07
N ASN A 96 -5.76 -9.29 -9.02
CA ASN A 96 -5.58 -10.65 -9.54
C ASN A 96 -5.01 -11.60 -8.48
N LYS A 97 -4.03 -11.13 -7.70
CA LYS A 97 -3.43 -11.90 -6.60
C LYS A 97 -4.14 -11.67 -5.26
N ASN A 98 -5.02 -10.68 -5.20
CA ASN A 98 -5.63 -10.16 -3.99
C ASN A 98 -4.57 -9.85 -2.91
N THR A 99 -3.58 -9.04 -3.28
CA THR A 99 -2.48 -8.64 -2.37
C THR A 99 -2.36 -7.12 -2.32
N LEU A 100 -2.07 -6.62 -1.13
CA LEU A 100 -1.76 -5.22 -0.83
C LEU A 100 -0.27 -5.07 -0.63
N LYS A 101 0.35 -4.06 -1.21
CA LYS A 101 1.76 -3.72 -0.98
C LYS A 101 1.87 -2.31 -0.45
N LEU A 102 2.57 -2.13 0.67
CA LEU A 102 2.91 -0.80 1.15
C LEU A 102 4.17 -0.30 0.45
N VAL A 103 4.12 0.90 -0.11
CA VAL A 103 5.19 1.47 -0.93
C VAL A 103 5.63 2.80 -0.34
N ILE A 104 6.90 2.88 0.06
CA ILE A 104 7.56 4.15 0.40
C ILE A 104 7.77 4.92 -0.91
N THR A 105 7.06 6.03 -1.07
CA THR A 105 7.17 6.92 -2.23
C THR A 105 8.55 7.58 -2.27
N ASP A 106 9.11 7.84 -3.46
CA ASP A 106 10.40 8.52 -3.64
C ASP A 106 11.53 7.94 -2.75
N SER A 107 11.62 6.61 -2.74
CA SER A 107 12.53 5.84 -1.88
C SER A 107 14.01 6.02 -2.21
N LEU A 108 14.33 6.52 -3.41
CA LEU A 108 15.69 6.82 -3.84
C LEU A 108 16.19 8.12 -3.20
N ILE A 109 17.06 8.00 -2.21
CA ILE A 109 17.66 9.13 -1.51
C ILE A 109 19.00 9.48 -2.14
N LYS A 110 19.17 10.75 -2.50
CA LYS A 110 20.44 11.32 -2.95
C LYS A 110 21.10 12.09 -1.81
N MET A 111 22.43 11.91 -1.68
CA MET A 111 23.29 12.74 -0.85
C MET A 111 24.04 13.71 -1.73
N GLU A 112 23.97 14.99 -1.41
CA GLU A 112 24.44 16.07 -2.26
C GLU A 112 25.22 17.09 -1.45
N ARG A 113 26.26 17.68 -2.04
CA ARG A 113 27.03 18.78 -1.44
C ARG A 113 27.36 19.80 -2.51
N ARG A 114 26.96 21.05 -2.30
CA ARG A 114 27.17 22.16 -3.25
C ARG A 114 26.67 21.83 -4.67
N GLY A 115 25.50 21.19 -4.77
CA GLY A 115 24.89 20.80 -6.05
C GLY A 115 25.43 19.49 -6.67
N ASN A 116 26.50 18.90 -6.14
CA ASN A 116 27.05 17.64 -6.64
C ASN A 116 26.46 16.44 -5.89
N VAL A 117 25.93 15.46 -6.65
CA VAL A 117 25.47 14.18 -6.10
C VAL A 117 26.67 13.32 -5.74
N LEU A 118 26.82 13.03 -4.44
CA LEU A 118 27.90 12.21 -3.90
C LEU A 118 27.57 10.72 -3.92
N GLY A 119 26.29 10.38 -3.91
CA GLY A 119 25.81 9.01 -4.05
C GLY A 119 24.30 8.90 -3.85
N LYS A 120 23.79 7.69 -4.03
CA LYS A 120 22.36 7.37 -3.93
C LYS A 120 22.16 6.06 -3.17
N ILE A 121 21.07 5.98 -2.42
CA ILE A 121 20.63 4.75 -1.75
C ILE A 121 19.12 4.60 -1.95
N ASP A 122 18.65 3.39 -2.26
CA ASP A 122 17.23 3.10 -2.39
C ASP A 122 16.69 2.44 -1.13
N LEU A 123 15.90 3.18 -0.35
CA LEU A 123 15.28 2.67 0.87
C LEU A 123 14.22 1.59 0.58
N GLY A 124 13.66 1.58 -0.63
CA GLY A 124 12.63 0.62 -1.01
C GLY A 124 13.20 -0.79 -1.09
N SER A 125 14.34 -0.94 -1.77
CA SER A 125 15.07 -2.22 -1.84
C SER A 125 15.46 -2.81 -0.48
N ILE A 126 15.60 -1.97 0.56
CA ILE A 126 16.00 -2.40 1.91
C ILE A 126 14.77 -2.73 2.76
N TYR A 127 13.75 -1.86 2.76
CA TYR A 127 12.67 -1.89 3.75
C TYR A 127 11.27 -2.21 3.22
N GLN A 128 11.06 -2.39 1.91
CA GLN A 128 9.71 -2.64 1.36
C GLN A 128 9.44 -4.09 0.95
N SER A 129 10.47 -4.92 0.78
CA SER A 129 10.35 -6.21 0.10
C SER A 129 9.33 -7.17 0.74
N GLY A 130 9.15 -7.09 2.06
CA GLY A 130 8.21 -7.93 2.82
C GLY A 130 6.91 -7.24 3.24
N LEU A 131 6.69 -5.98 2.87
CA LEU A 131 5.45 -5.26 3.20
C LEU A 131 4.32 -5.59 2.23
N ILE A 132 4.03 -6.89 2.10
CA ILE A 132 2.99 -7.46 1.25
C ILE A 132 2.00 -8.22 2.12
N PHE A 133 0.72 -7.87 2.01
CA PHE A 133 -0.36 -8.36 2.85
C PHE A 133 -1.50 -8.94 2.00
N PRO A 134 -2.29 -9.89 2.52
CA PRO A 134 -3.50 -10.35 1.85
C PRO A 134 -4.53 -9.22 1.80
N GLY A 135 -5.21 -9.07 0.66
CA GLY A 135 -6.38 -8.19 0.52
C GLY A 135 -7.65 -8.85 1.04
N PRO A 136 -8.72 -8.08 1.28
CA PRO A 136 -10.02 -8.63 1.65
C PRO A 136 -10.66 -9.37 0.47
N LYS A 137 -11.28 -10.51 0.72
CA LYS A 137 -12.00 -11.28 -0.30
C LYS A 137 -13.27 -11.89 0.30
N PRO A 138 -14.42 -11.84 -0.40
CA PRO A 138 -15.62 -12.54 0.03
C PRO A 138 -15.38 -14.05 0.11
N SER A 139 -15.97 -14.71 1.11
CA SER A 139 -15.88 -16.17 1.27
C SER A 139 -16.69 -16.92 0.21
N ILE A 140 -17.68 -16.27 -0.39
CA ILE A 140 -18.54 -16.80 -1.44
C ILE A 140 -18.62 -15.82 -2.60
N ASP A 141 -18.76 -16.32 -3.83
CA ASP A 141 -18.90 -15.52 -5.05
C ASP A 141 -20.37 -15.28 -5.45
N SER A 142 -21.29 -16.05 -4.85
CA SER A 142 -22.70 -16.04 -5.19
C SER A 142 -23.52 -16.85 -4.19
N PHE A 143 -24.82 -16.57 -4.12
CA PHE A 143 -25.79 -17.37 -3.38
C PHE A 143 -27.11 -17.45 -4.13
N LYS A 144 -27.98 -18.40 -3.75
CA LYS A 144 -29.32 -18.54 -4.32
C LYS A 144 -30.36 -18.04 -3.34
N LEU A 145 -31.26 -17.17 -3.80
CA LEU A 145 -32.36 -16.61 -3.02
C LEU A 145 -33.70 -17.07 -3.60
N LYS A 146 -34.63 -17.50 -2.74
CA LYS A 146 -36.01 -17.76 -3.14
C LYS A 146 -36.78 -16.44 -3.11
N THR A 147 -37.29 -16.01 -4.26
CA THR A 147 -38.06 -14.77 -4.42
C THR A 147 -39.50 -15.07 -4.82
N LYS A 148 -40.35 -14.04 -4.84
CA LYS A 148 -41.73 -14.13 -5.37
C LYS A 148 -41.77 -14.54 -6.86
N ARG A 149 -40.67 -14.39 -7.61
CA ARG A 149 -40.55 -14.74 -9.03
C ARG A 149 -39.82 -16.07 -9.28
N GLY A 150 -39.53 -16.83 -8.21
CA GLY A 150 -38.75 -18.08 -8.28
C GLY A 150 -37.37 -17.97 -7.64
N ARG A 151 -36.51 -18.96 -7.85
CA ARG A 151 -35.12 -18.95 -7.35
C ARG A 151 -34.25 -18.10 -8.26
N VAL A 152 -33.57 -17.12 -7.68
CA VAL A 152 -32.61 -16.24 -8.37
C VAL A 152 -31.21 -16.51 -7.81
N LYS A 153 -30.20 -16.55 -8.67
CA LYS A 153 -28.80 -16.59 -8.25
C LYS A 153 -28.30 -15.15 -8.18
N ILE A 154 -27.85 -14.73 -7.00
CA ILE A 154 -27.24 -13.43 -6.76
C ILE A 154 -25.71 -13.61 -6.79
N ARG A 155 -25.03 -12.85 -7.64
CA ARG A 155 -23.57 -12.78 -7.74
C ARG A 155 -23.05 -11.66 -6.84
N ILE A 156 -21.87 -11.87 -6.29
CA ILE A 156 -21.15 -10.90 -5.47
C ILE A 156 -19.96 -10.42 -6.28
N SER A 157 -19.91 -9.12 -6.55
CA SER A 157 -18.84 -8.46 -7.26
C SER A 157 -18.27 -7.31 -6.44
N THR A 158 -17.08 -6.85 -6.80
CA THR A 158 -16.49 -5.64 -6.24
C THR A 158 -16.88 -4.46 -7.10
N ARG A 159 -17.56 -3.48 -6.52
CA ARG A 159 -17.94 -2.23 -7.17
C ARG A 159 -16.80 -1.22 -7.15
N LYS A 160 -16.22 -1.00 -5.98
CA LYS A 160 -15.15 -0.02 -5.74
C LYS A 160 -14.18 -0.52 -4.67
N SER A 161 -12.99 0.05 -4.66
CA SER A 161 -12.01 -0.12 -3.58
C SER A 161 -11.64 1.22 -2.97
N TYR A 162 -11.28 1.19 -1.69
CA TYR A 162 -10.96 2.36 -0.89
C TYR A 162 -9.73 2.09 -0.03
N VAL A 163 -8.89 3.11 0.12
CA VAL A 163 -7.79 3.14 1.09
C VAL A 163 -8.10 4.24 2.09
N TYR A 164 -8.18 3.88 3.36
CA TYR A 164 -8.35 4.81 4.47
C TYR A 164 -7.05 4.85 5.27
N PHE A 165 -6.50 6.06 5.42
CA PHE A 165 -5.42 6.32 6.36
C PHE A 165 -6.04 6.85 7.65
N GLU A 166 -6.02 6.03 8.69
CA GLU A 166 -6.58 6.32 9.99
C GLU A 166 -5.43 6.45 11.00
N LYS A 167 -5.72 6.88 12.23
CA LYS A 167 -4.70 6.91 13.27
C LYS A 167 -4.25 5.47 13.57
N ASP A 168 -2.93 5.26 13.51
CA ASP A 168 -2.26 3.98 13.81
C ASP A 168 -2.65 2.80 12.90
N VAL A 169 -3.45 3.00 11.84
CA VAL A 169 -3.95 1.94 10.95
C VAL A 169 -4.08 2.42 9.49
N ILE A 170 -3.71 1.56 8.54
CA ILE A 170 -4.10 1.67 7.13
C ILE A 170 -5.16 0.62 6.84
N ARG A 171 -6.36 1.03 6.40
CA ARG A 171 -7.48 0.13 6.09
C ARG A 171 -7.73 0.12 4.59
N PHE A 172 -7.68 -1.06 3.99
CA PHE A 172 -8.08 -1.26 2.60
C PHE A 172 -9.42 -1.97 2.55
N ALA A 173 -10.37 -1.40 1.81
CA ALA A 173 -11.74 -1.88 1.76
C ALA A 173 -12.25 -2.08 0.34
N LEU A 174 -13.15 -3.05 0.17
CA LEU A 174 -13.89 -3.31 -1.06
C LEU A 174 -15.37 -3.09 -0.77
N ASP A 175 -15.98 -2.21 -1.56
CA ASP A 175 -17.43 -2.04 -1.64
C ASP A 175 -17.99 -3.10 -2.58
N LEU A 176 -18.89 -3.92 -2.06
CA LEU A 176 -19.46 -5.05 -2.79
C LEU A 176 -20.77 -4.65 -3.46
N GLU A 177 -21.09 -5.34 -4.54
CA GLU A 177 -22.37 -5.23 -5.24
C GLU A 177 -22.97 -6.63 -5.45
N TYR A 178 -24.30 -6.67 -5.42
CA TYR A 178 -25.08 -7.90 -5.43
C TYR A 178 -26.04 -7.87 -6.62
N GLU A 179 -25.80 -8.74 -7.61
CA GLU A 179 -26.49 -8.80 -8.91
C GLU A 179 -27.27 -10.09 -9.13
#